data_AF-A0A7C5ZNF2-F1
#
_entry.id   AF-A0A7C5ZNF2-F1
#
_cell.length_a   1.000
_cell.length_b   1.000
_cell.length_c   1.000
_cell.angle_alpha   90.00
_cell.angle_beta   90.00
_cell.angle_gamma   90.00
#
_symmetry.space_group_name_H-M   'P 1'
#
loop_
_entity.id
_entity.type
_entity.pdbx_description
1 polymer ?
#
loop_
_entity_poly.entity_id
_entity_poly.type
_entity_poly.pdbx_seq_one_letter_code
_entity_poly.pdbx_strand_id
1 'polypeptide(L)'
;MILYIEAKVLEDKPGILAQITTILAKMNANIAAFTTGIEGIIPSEVKPKTIRMLISVEDKENIIQTINDELKKIKEISITNIRKPTSIDVVNLKYGLESVIASEAEI
;
A
#
# COMPACT_ATOMS: atom_id res chain seq x y z
N MET A 1 -5.61 -10.20 12.87
CA MET A 1 -4.83 -10.70 11.74
C MET A 1 -3.98 -9.59 11.11
N ILE A 2 -2.90 -9.94 10.41
CA ILE A 2 -2.11 -8.98 9.61
C ILE A 2 -2.54 -9.07 8.14
N LEU A 3 -2.70 -7.92 7.49
CA LEU A 3 -2.95 -7.79 6.06
C LEU A 3 -1.87 -6.92 5.41
N TYR A 4 -1.53 -7.27 4.18
CA TYR A 4 -0.76 -6.46 3.26
C TYR A 4 -1.72 -5.68 2.36
N ILE A 5 -1.47 -4.38 2.21
CA ILE A 5 -2.18 -3.50 1.29
C ILE A 5 -1.16 -2.86 0.34
N GLU A 6 -1.50 -2.88 -0.94
CA GLU A 6 -0.81 -2.13 -1.97
C GLU A 6 -1.79 -1.23 -2.72
N ALA A 7 -1.40 0.03 -2.90
CA ALA A 7 -2.16 1.03 -3.62
C ALA A 7 -1.25 1.81 -4.57
N LYS A 8 -1.72 2.06 -5.79
CA LYS A 8 -1.07 2.97 -6.73
C LYS A 8 -1.61 4.38 -6.53
N VAL A 9 -0.73 5.38 -6.44
CA VAL A 9 -1.12 6.79 -6.43
C VAL A 9 -1.38 7.21 -7.88
N LEU A 10 -2.60 7.70 -8.14
CA LEU A 10 -3.06 8.15 -9.46
C LEU A 10 -2.78 9.64 -9.67
N GLU A 11 -2.94 10.43 -8.62
CA GLU A 11 -2.73 11.88 -8.60
C GLU A 11 -2.06 12.25 -7.27
N ASP A 12 -0.93 12.97 -7.34
CA ASP A 12 -0.20 13.37 -6.14
C ASP A 12 -0.87 14.59 -5.50
N LYS A 13 -1.74 14.33 -4.53
CA LYS A 13 -2.35 15.37 -3.69
C LYS A 13 -1.81 15.29 -2.26
N PRO A 14 -1.57 16.45 -1.61
CA PRO A 14 -1.21 16.46 -0.21
C PRO A 14 -2.30 15.79 0.65
N GLY A 15 -1.88 14.98 1.62
CA GLY A 15 -2.77 14.39 2.62
C GLY A 15 -3.38 13.03 2.29
N ILE A 16 -3.01 12.37 1.17
CA ILE A 16 -3.47 11.00 0.86
C ILE A 16 -3.19 10.03 2.02
N LEU A 17 -1.97 10.04 2.57
CA LEU A 17 -1.61 9.19 3.70
C LEU A 17 -2.46 9.47 4.95
N ALA A 18 -2.82 10.73 5.19
CA ALA A 18 -3.67 11.12 6.30
C ALA A 18 -5.11 10.57 6.13
N GLN A 19 -5.63 10.60 4.89
CA GLN A 19 -6.94 10.03 4.57
C GLN A 19 -6.96 8.51 4.79
N ILE A 20 -5.95 7.80 4.26
CA ILE A 20 -5.78 6.35 4.45
C ILE A 20 -5.72 6.03 5.95
N THR A 21 -4.85 6.71 6.70
CA THR A 21 -4.67 6.48 8.13
C THR A 21 -5.95 6.74 8.92
N THR A 22 -6.72 7.78 8.54
CA THR A 22 -8.01 8.09 9.16
C THR A 22 -9.04 6.99 8.94
N ILE A 23 -9.12 6.46 7.72
CA ILE A 23 -10.02 5.33 7.41
C ILE A 23 -9.62 4.10 8.22
N LEU A 24 -8.33 3.74 8.21
CA LEU A 24 -7.83 2.59 8.95
C LEU A 24 -8.09 2.72 10.46
N ALA A 25 -7.86 3.90 11.04
CA ALA A 25 -8.14 4.17 12.45
C ALA A 25 -9.61 3.99 12.81
N LYS A 26 -10.55 4.46 11.97
CA LYS A 26 -11.99 4.25 12.17
C LYS A 26 -12.39 2.77 12.16
N MET A 27 -11.59 1.94 11.50
CA MET A 27 -11.79 0.49 11.40
C MET A 27 -11.02 -0.29 12.48
N ASN A 28 -10.42 0.38 13.47
CA ASN A 28 -9.51 -0.21 14.45
C ASN A 28 -8.35 -0.99 13.80
N ALA A 29 -7.90 -0.54 12.62
CA ALA A 29 -6.74 -1.06 11.92
C ALA A 29 -5.49 -0.27 12.30
N ASN A 30 -4.46 -0.96 12.79
CA ASN A 30 -3.18 -0.35 13.17
C ASN A 30 -2.15 -0.57 12.07
N ILE A 31 -1.43 0.47 11.66
CA ILE A 31 -0.34 0.35 10.68
C ILE A 31 0.90 -0.19 11.41
N ALA A 32 1.33 -1.39 11.05
CA ALA A 32 2.51 -2.04 11.62
C ALA A 32 3.80 -1.67 10.86
N ALA A 33 3.70 -1.48 9.54
CA ALA A 33 4.80 -1.03 8.69
C ALA A 33 4.25 -0.35 7.44
N PHE A 34 5.01 0.57 6.87
CA PHE A 34 4.64 1.30 5.66
C PHE A 34 5.88 1.69 4.86
N THR A 35 5.78 1.65 3.53
CA THR A 35 6.76 2.21 2.62
C THR A 35 6.09 2.81 1.39
N THR A 36 6.77 3.77 0.77
CA THR A 36 6.38 4.36 -0.51
C THR A 36 7.40 4.01 -1.57
N GLY A 37 6.93 3.54 -2.73
CA GLY A 37 7.77 3.33 -3.90
C GLY A 37 7.82 4.55 -4.82
N ILE A 38 8.99 4.79 -5.42
CA ILE A 38 9.18 5.75 -6.52
C ILE A 38 9.23 4.97 -7.83
N GLU A 39 8.33 5.25 -8.78
CA GLU A 39 8.39 4.65 -10.13
C GLU A 39 9.00 5.70 -11.09
N GLY A 40 10.30 5.56 -11.40
CA GLY A 40 10.99 6.34 -12.44
C GLY A 40 12.48 6.58 -12.13
N ILE A 41 13.36 6.33 -13.10
CA ILE A 41 14.82 6.55 -13.02
C ILE A 41 15.21 7.96 -13.55
N ILE A 42 14.26 8.73 -14.10
CA ILE A 42 14.54 9.97 -14.83
C ILE A 42 14.26 11.21 -13.95
N PRO A 43 15.23 12.11 -13.73
CA PRO A 43 15.12 13.26 -12.80
C PRO A 43 13.99 14.26 -13.10
N SER A 44 13.38 14.22 -14.29
CA SER A 44 12.42 15.22 -14.76
C SER A 44 10.95 14.89 -14.48
N GLU A 45 10.62 13.64 -14.12
CA GLU A 45 9.22 13.22 -13.85
C GLU A 45 9.15 12.21 -12.68
N VAL A 46 9.55 12.65 -11.49
CA VAL A 46 9.37 11.85 -10.27
C VAL A 46 7.89 11.87 -9.90
N LYS A 47 7.14 10.83 -10.28
CA LYS A 47 5.74 10.63 -9.84
C LYS A 47 5.73 9.69 -8.63
N PRO A 48 5.23 10.08 -7.45
CA PRO A 48 5.03 9.15 -6.34
C PRO A 48 3.96 8.15 -6.76
N LYS A 49 4.21 6.85 -6.60
CA LYS A 49 3.40 5.87 -7.34
C LYS A 49 2.92 4.66 -6.59
N THR A 50 3.59 4.15 -5.56
CA THR A 50 3.05 2.98 -4.82
C THR A 50 3.12 3.17 -3.31
N ILE A 51 2.01 2.93 -2.62
CA ILE A 51 1.90 2.87 -1.16
C ILE A 51 1.76 1.40 -0.78
N ARG A 52 2.63 0.93 0.12
CA ARG A 52 2.58 -0.43 0.66
C ARG A 52 2.49 -0.39 2.18
N MET A 53 1.62 -1.20 2.76
CA MET A 53 1.38 -1.21 4.21
C MET A 53 1.19 -2.64 4.72
N LEU A 54 1.71 -2.90 5.92
CA LEU A 54 1.21 -3.96 6.79
C LEU A 54 0.28 -3.34 7.80
N ILE A 55 -0.93 -3.87 7.91
CA ILE A 55 -1.89 -3.44 8.91
C ILE A 55 -2.30 -4.62 9.79
N SER A 56 -2.47 -4.36 11.07
CA SER A 56 -3.09 -5.27 12.02
C SER A 56 -4.55 -4.89 12.19
N VAL A 57 -5.43 -5.85 11.92
CA VAL A 57 -6.88 -5.68 12.03
C VAL A 57 -7.47 -6.78 12.88
N GLU A 58 -8.64 -6.54 13.47
CA GLU A 58 -9.41 -7.59 14.11
C GLU A 58 -9.83 -8.64 13.08
N ASP A 59 -9.79 -9.92 13.46
CA ASP A 59 -10.24 -10.99 12.57
C ASP A 59 -11.77 -11.03 12.57
N LYS A 60 -12.35 -10.53 11.48
CA LYS A 60 -13.78 -10.39 11.26
C LYS A 60 -14.12 -10.88 9.87
N GLU A 61 -15.32 -11.45 9.73
CA GLU A 61 -15.84 -11.84 8.44
C GLU A 61 -15.87 -10.61 7.50
N ASN A 62 -15.45 -10.79 6.25
CA ASN A 62 -15.43 -9.76 5.20
C ASN A 62 -14.53 -8.53 5.46
N ILE A 63 -13.63 -8.55 6.46
CA ILE A 63 -12.77 -7.39 6.79
C ILE A 63 -11.97 -6.88 5.58
N ILE A 64 -11.47 -7.78 4.72
CA ILE A 64 -10.74 -7.43 3.49
C ILE A 64 -11.64 -6.61 2.55
N GLN A 65 -12.88 -7.05 2.35
CA GLN A 65 -13.83 -6.38 1.47
C GLN A 65 -14.21 -5.00 2.03
N THR A 66 -14.48 -4.90 3.33
CA THR A 66 -14.79 -3.62 3.99
C THR A 66 -13.64 -2.63 3.84
N ILE A 67 -12.39 -3.06 4.05
CA ILE A 67 -11.21 -2.18 3.89
C ILE A 67 -11.09 -1.72 2.44
N ASN A 68 -11.26 -2.64 1.48
CA ASN A 68 -11.22 -2.31 0.06
C ASN A 68 -12.24 -1.22 -0.30
N ASP A 69 -13.48 -1.38 0.15
CA ASP A 69 -14.58 -0.46 -0.19
C ASP A 69 -14.41 0.92 0.45
N GLU A 70 -13.90 0.99 1.68
CA GLU A 70 -13.59 2.25 2.33
C GLU A 70 -12.41 2.96 1.65
N LEU A 71 -11.32 2.25 1.36
CA LEU A 71 -10.14 2.86 0.72
C LEU A 71 -10.42 3.30 -0.73
N LYS A 72 -11.31 2.63 -1.46
CA LYS A 72 -11.77 3.04 -2.80
C LYS A 72 -12.47 4.40 -2.82
N LYS A 73 -12.88 4.94 -1.66
CA LYS A 73 -13.46 6.29 -1.56
C LYS A 73 -12.42 7.39 -1.80
N ILE A 74 -11.12 7.08 -1.62
CA ILE A 74 -10.02 7.97 -1.95
C ILE A 74 -9.77 7.89 -3.46
N LYS A 75 -10.11 8.94 -4.20
CA LYS A 75 -10.06 8.95 -5.68
C LYS A 75 -8.63 9.04 -6.22
N GLU A 76 -7.71 9.53 -5.40
CA GLU A 76 -6.30 9.74 -5.71
C GLU A 76 -5.48 8.45 -5.68
N ILE A 77 -6.05 7.33 -5.24
CA ILE A 77 -5.38 6.03 -5.21
C ILE A 77 -6.21 4.95 -5.90
N SER A 78 -5.53 3.91 -6.37
CA SER A 78 -6.15 2.67 -6.82
C SER A 78 -5.58 1.50 -6.01
N ILE A 79 -6.43 0.74 -5.33
CA ILE A 79 -6.00 -0.44 -4.58
C ILE A 79 -5.65 -1.56 -5.57
N THR A 80 -4.40 -2.01 -5.55
CA THR A 80 -3.90 -3.09 -6.42
C THR A 80 -3.92 -4.44 -5.71
N ASN A 81 -3.74 -4.47 -4.39
CA ASN A 81 -3.72 -5.71 -3.62
C ASN A 81 -4.18 -5.52 -2.17
N ILE A 82 -5.02 -6.43 -1.66
CA ILE A 82 -5.29 -6.61 -0.23
C ILE A 82 -5.32 -8.11 0.06
N ARG A 83 -4.37 -8.60 0.85
CA ARG A 83 -4.22 -10.04 1.14
C ARG A 83 -3.45 -10.28 2.42
N LYS A 84 -3.36 -11.55 2.85
CA LYS A 84 -2.39 -11.93 3.89
C LYS A 84 -0.96 -11.67 3.38
N PRO A 85 -0.05 -11.16 4.24
CA PRO A 85 1.32 -10.91 3.85
C PRO A 85 2.06 -12.24 3.61
N THR A 86 2.97 -12.22 2.64
CA THR A 86 4.03 -13.22 2.47
C THR A 86 5.27 -12.78 3.24
N SER A 87 6.22 -13.68 3.43
CA SER A 87 7.52 -13.34 4.04
C SER A 87 8.25 -12.23 3.29
N ILE A 88 8.11 -12.17 1.96
CA ILE A 88 8.74 -11.13 1.12
C ILE A 88 8.16 -9.75 1.42
N ASP A 89 6.84 -9.64 1.56
CA ASP A 89 6.20 -8.35 1.87
C ASP A 89 6.71 -7.78 3.20
N VAL A 90 6.87 -8.66 4.21
CA VAL A 90 7.37 -8.28 5.53
C VAL A 90 8.84 -7.81 5.46
N VAL A 91 9.69 -8.54 4.73
CA VAL A 91 11.10 -8.18 4.55
C VAL A 91 11.22 -6.84 3.82
N ASN A 92 10.50 -6.67 2.72
CA ASN A 92 10.54 -5.46 1.91
C ASN A 92 10.12 -4.22 2.73
N LEU A 93 9.03 -4.33 3.50
CA LEU A 93 8.56 -3.24 4.35
C LEU A 93 9.47 -2.95 5.54
N LYS A 94 10.12 -3.98 6.12
CA LYS A 94 11.05 -3.79 7.25
C LYS A 94 12.32 -3.07 6.84
N TYR A 95 12.85 -3.34 5.65
CA TYR A 95 14.14 -2.82 5.18
C TYR A 95 14.02 -1.72 4.13
N GLY A 96 12.80 -1.27 3.81
CA GLY A 96 12.57 -0.28 2.76
C GLY A 96 13.02 -0.75 1.38
N LEU A 97 13.04 -2.07 1.15
CA LEU A 97 13.45 -2.63 -0.12
C LEU A 97 12.26 -2.54 -1.07
N GLU A 98 12.37 -1.67 -2.07
CA GLU A 98 11.51 -1.79 -3.23
C GLU A 98 11.86 -3.12 -3.90
N SER A 99 10.87 -4.02 -4.05
CA SER A 99 11.06 -5.17 -4.92
C SER A 99 11.24 -4.63 -6.33
N VAL A 100 12.49 -4.43 -6.74
CA VAL A 100 12.86 -4.49 -8.14
C VAL A 100 12.55 -5.93 -8.53
N ILE A 101 11.33 -6.18 -9.00
CA ILE A 101 11.15 -7.28 -9.93
C ILE A 101 11.96 -6.80 -11.11
N ALA A 102 13.25 -7.14 -11.11
CA ALA A 102 14.02 -7.09 -12.31
C ALA A 102 13.20 -7.93 -13.28
N SER A 103 12.62 -7.28 -14.27
CA SER A 103 12.20 -7.93 -15.48
C SER A 103 13.47 -8.50 -16.14
N GLU A 104 14.02 -9.55 -15.54
CA GLU A 104 14.81 -10.54 -16.24
C GLU A 104 13.76 -11.25 -17.14
N ALA A 105 13.79 -11.17 -18.47
CA ALA A 105 14.89 -10.85 -19.35
C ALA A 105 14.40 -10.15 -20.63
N GLU A 106 15.17 -9.17 -21.09
CA GLU A 106 15.37 -8.94 -22.52
C GLU A 106 16.21 -10.10 -23.07
N ILE A 107 15.73 -10.80 -24.12
CA ILE A 107 16.44 -11.05 -25.39
C ILE A 107 15.38 -11.10 -26.50
#